data_AF-A0A330LU46-F1
#
_entry.id   AF-A0A330LU46-F1
#
_cell.length_a   1.000
_cell.length_b   1.000
_cell.length_c   1.000
_cell.angle_alpha   90.00
_cell.angle_beta   90.00
_cell.angle_gamma   90.00
#
_symmetry.space_group_name_H-M   'P 1'
#
loop_
_entity.id
_entity.type
_entity.pdbx_description
1 polymer ?
#
loop_
_entity_poly.entity_id
_entity_poly.type
_entity_poly.pdbx_seq_one_letter_code
_entity_poly.pdbx_strand_id
1 'polypeptide(L)' 'MASGSIQIIPGFTIGGGAQVLLHADATMNLESELDGTASGNESVGVTAEPVITPIAGITLDFGRMLYGSDKRCA' A
#
# COMPACT_ATOMS: atom_id res chain seq x y z
N MET A 1 -4.80 -0.99 -1.15
CA MET A 1 -4.28 -1.41 0.18
C MET A 1 -5.20 -2.50 0.68
N ALA A 2 -4.67 -3.62 1.16
CA ALA A 2 -5.46 -4.71 1.73
C ALA A 2 -5.02 -4.96 3.16
N SER A 3 -5.97 -5.05 4.09
CA SER A 3 -5.68 -5.23 5.52
C SER A 3 -6.75 -6.10 6.17
N GLY A 4 -6.33 -6.89 7.15
CA GLY A 4 -7.19 -7.71 7.99
C GLY A 4 -6.74 -7.66 9.45
N SER A 5 -7.68 -7.92 10.36
CA SER A 5 -7.36 -8.05 11.78
C SER A 5 -8.28 -9.04 12.45
N ILE A 6 -7.78 -9.66 13.52
CA ILE A 6 -8.50 -10.64 14.31
C ILE A 6 -8.42 -10.21 15.77
N GLN A 7 -9.58 -10.17 16.44
CA GLN A 7 -9.65 -9.95 17.87
C GLN A 7 -9.38 -11.27 18.59
N ILE A 8 -8.31 -11.31 19.38
CA ILE A 8 -7.87 -12.53 20.07
C ILE A 8 -8.59 -12.65 21.41
N ILE A 9 -8.65 -11.55 22.17
CA ILE A 9 -9.43 -11.41 23.40
C ILE A 9 -10.09 -10.02 23.42
N PRO A 10 -11.13 -9.79 24.24
CA PRO A 10 -11.74 -8.46 24.36
C PRO A 10 -10.69 -7.39 24.68
N GLY A 11 -10.55 -6.41 23.79
CA GLY A 11 -9.57 -5.33 23.94
C GLY A 11 -8.17 -5.62 23.41
N PHE A 12 -7.89 -6.82 22.87
CA PHE A 12 -6.63 -7.12 22.19
C PHE A 12 -6.88 -7.63 20.78
N THR A 13 -6.41 -6.86 19.80
CA THR A 13 -6.53 -7.16 18.38
C THR A 13 -5.15 -7.22 17.76
N ILE A 14 -4.91 -8.24 16.93
CA ILE A 14 -3.72 -8.32 16.08
C ILE A 14 -4.16 -8.15 14.64
N GLY A 15 -3.39 -7.39 13.86
CA GLY A 15 -3.73 -7.07 12.49
C GLY A 15 -2.52 -7.01 11.60
N GLY A 16 -2.76 -7.25 10.32
CA GLY A 16 -1.74 -7.18 9.30
C GLY A 16 -2.33 -6.79 7.96
N GLY A 17 -1.49 -6.27 7.09
CA GLY A 17 -1.88 -5.87 5.75
C GLY A 17 -0.68 -5.69 4.85
N ALA A 18 -0.95 -5.37 3.60
CA ALA A 18 0.05 -4.98 2.63
C ALA A 18 -0.38 -3.70 1.93
N GLN A 19 0.56 -2.76 1.86
CA GLN A 19 0.48 -1.63 0.95
C GLN A 19 1.20 -2.01 -0.33
N VAL A 20 0.53 -1.83 -1.46
CA VAL A 20 1.12 -2.00 -2.79
C VAL A 20 1.26 -0.61 -3.39
N LEU A 21 2.48 -0.22 -3.72
CA LEU A 21 2.81 1.01 -4.41
C LEU A 21 3.35 0.67 -5.80
N LEU A 22 2.87 1.35 -6.83
CA LEU A 22 3.36 1.19 -8.20
C LEU A 22 4.23 2.39 -8.53
N HIS A 23 5.54 2.16 -8.67
CA HIS A 23 6.41 3.14 -9.30
C HIS A 23 6.39 2.86 -10.80
N ALA A 24 5.97 3.83 -11.60
CA ALA A 24 6.01 3.74 -13.05
C ALA A 24 7.09 4.69 -13.57
N ASP A 25 8.12 4.13 -14.19
CA ASP A 25 9.14 4.88 -14.92
C ASP A 25 8.82 4.79 -16.41
N ALA A 26 8.80 5.95 -17.07
CA ALA A 26 8.56 6.07 -18.50
C ALA A 26 9.83 6.63 -19.15
N THR A 27 10.50 5.80 -19.95
CA THR A 27 11.66 6.25 -20.73
C THR A 27 11.20 6.52 -22.15
N MET A 28 11.36 7.78 -22.60
CA MET A 28 10.99 8.24 -23.93
C MET A 28 12.26 8.55 -24.72
N ASN A 29 12.56 7.74 -25.73
CA ASN A 29 13.64 8.00 -26.68
C ASN A 29 13.07 8.71 -27.91
N LEU A 30 13.46 9.97 -28.09
CA LEU A 30 13.07 10.80 -29.24
C LEU A 30 14.28 10.94 -30.16
N GLU A 31 14.19 10.38 -31.36
CA GLU A 31 15.17 10.62 -32.43
C GLU A 31 14.56 11.65 -33.41
N SER A 32 15.12 12.86 -33.44
CA SER A 32 14.73 13.91 -34.40
C SER A 32 15.75 14.03 -35.52
N GLU A 33 15.26 13.97 -36.75
CA GLU A 33 16.06 14.24 -37.95
C GLU A 33 16.36 15.76 -38.06
N LEU A 34 17.40 16.15 -38.81
CA LEU A 34 17.83 17.56 -38.93
C LEU A 34 16.76 18.50 -39.55
N ASP A 35 15.70 17.95 -40.14
CA ASP A 35 14.55 18.71 -40.69
C ASP A 35 13.39 18.89 -39.69
N GLY A 36 13.52 18.37 -38.46
CA GLY A 36 12.49 18.47 -37.42
C GLY A 36 11.37 17.44 -37.54
N THR A 37 11.44 16.48 -38.46
CA THR A 37 10.54 15.32 -38.49
C THR A 37 10.97 14.27 -37.47
N ALA A 38 9.98 13.63 -36.85
CA ALA A 38 10.21 12.47 -35.99
C ALA A 38 10.73 11.33 -36.87
N SER A 39 11.96 10.88 -36.61
CA SER A 39 12.49 9.69 -37.27
C SER A 39 11.66 8.51 -36.77
N GLY A 40 11.16 7.65 -37.68
CA GLY A 40 10.07 6.68 -37.43
C GLY A 40 10.32 5.55 -36.42
N ASN A 41 11.18 5.77 -35.43
CA ASN A 41 11.59 4.84 -34.38
C ASN A 41 11.43 5.45 -32.98
N GLU A 42 10.33 6.17 -32.75
CA GLU A 42 9.94 6.65 -31.41
C GLU A 42 9.42 5.45 -30.59
N SER A 43 10.06 5.17 -29.46
CA SER A 43 9.67 4.07 -28.57
C SER A 43 9.48 4.57 -27.14
N VAL A 44 8.32 4.26 -26.56
CA VAL A 44 7.99 4.54 -25.17
C VAL A 44 7.90 3.22 -24.43
N GLY A 45 8.91 2.95 -23.59
CA GLY A 45 8.89 1.83 -22.66
C GLY A 45 8.32 2.29 -21.32
N VAL A 46 7.21 1.68 -20.89
CA VAL A 46 6.66 1.86 -19.53
C VAL A 46 7.02 0.63 -18.71
N THR A 47 7.80 0.82 -17.66
CA THR A 47 8.10 -0.24 -16.70
C THR A 47 7.52 0.17 -15.35
N ALA A 48 6.66 -0.69 -14.78
CA ALA A 48 6.07 -0.47 -13.48
C ALA A 48 6.65 -1.48 -12.49
N GLU A 49 7.38 -0.99 -11.50
CA GLU A 49 7.94 -1.80 -10.42
C GLU A 49 7.00 -1.76 -9.21
N PRO A 50 6.37 -2.89 -8.83
CA PRO A 50 5.52 -2.94 -7.65
C PRO A 50 6.37 -3.04 -6.38
N VAL A 51 6.22 -2.07 -5.48
CA VAL A 51 6.78 -2.11 -4.12
C VAL A 51 5.70 -2.59 -3.16
N ILE A 52 5.92 -3.74 -2.53
CA ILE A 52 5.00 -4.33 -1.56
C ILE A 52 5.57 -4.11 -0.16
N THR A 53 4.90 -3.27 0.63
CA THR A 53 5.28 -2.98 2.02
C THR A 53 4.35 -3.73 2.97
N PRO A 54 4.84 -4.74 3.71
CA PRO A 54 4.04 -5.42 4.73
C PRO A 54 3.84 -4.50 5.94
N ILE A 55 2.66 -4.56 6.53
CA ILE A 55 2.29 -3.82 7.73
C ILE A 55 1.78 -4.84 8.74
N ALA A 56 2.32 -4.81 9.95
CA ALA A 56 1.83 -5.61 11.07
C ALA A 56 1.63 -4.69 12.28
N GLY A 57 0.59 -4.95 13.06
CA GLY A 57 0.26 -4.11 14.20
C GLY A 57 -0.53 -4.86 15.27
N ILE A 58 -0.43 -4.33 16.48
CA ILE A 58 -1.25 -4.74 17.61
C ILE A 58 -2.04 -3.53 18.09
N THR A 59 -3.28 -3.76 18.51
CA THR A 59 -4.15 -2.73 19.09
C THR A 59 -4.61 -3.19 20.46
N LEU A 60 -4.42 -2.32 21.45
CA LEU A 60 -4.86 -2.51 22.84
C LEU A 60 -5.93 -1.46 23.18
N ASP A 61 -7.11 -1.93 23.56
CA ASP A 61 -8.20 -1.13 24.12
C ASP A 61 -8.37 -1.51 25.60
N PHE A 62 -7.74 -0.70 26.47
CA PHE A 62 -7.75 -0.93 27.91
C PHE A 62 -9.15 -0.82 28.52
N GLY A 63 -10.06 -0.04 27.93
CA GLY A 63 -11.43 0.05 28.42
C GLY A 63 -12.15 -1.29 28.25
N ARG A 64 -12.06 -1.88 27.06
CA ARG A 64 -12.65 -3.19 26.80
C ARG A 64 -11.92 -4.34 27.52
N MET A 65 -10.62 -4.19 27.74
CA MET A 65 -9.80 -5.20 28.41
C MET A 65 -10.01 -5.23 29.93
N LEU A 66 -10.23 -4.07 30.56
CA LEU A 66 -10.43 -3.95 32.02
C LEU A 66 -11.89 -4.15 32.45
N TYR A 67 -12.85 -3.74 31.62
CA TYR A 67 -14.28 -3.77 31.98
C TYR A 67 -15.05 -4.93 31.33
N GLY A 68 -14.40 -5.69 30.44
CA GLY A 68 -15.07 -6.74 29.68
C GLY A 68 -16.17 -6.17 28.77
N SER A 69 -16.91 -7.05 28.09
CA SER A 69 -18.00 -6.63 27.20
C SER A 69 -19.24 -6.14 27.96
N ASP A 70 -19.21 -6.14 29.29
CA ASP A 70 -20.31 -5.75 30.16
C ASP A 70 -20.25 -4.28 30.49
N LYS A 71 -21.31 -3.57 30.11
CA LYS A 71 -21.54 -2.13 30.28
C LYS A 71 -21.64 -1.73 31.76
N ARG A 72 -20.54 -1.77 32.49
CA ARG A 72 -20.42 -1.18 33.83
C ARG A 72 -19.16 -0.32 33.91
N CYS A 73 -19.13 0.72 33.09
CA CYS A 73 -18.37 1.93 33.42
C CYS A 73 -19.37 2.90 34.04
N ALA A 74 -19.07 3.37 35.25
CA ALA A 74 -19.84 4.38 35.96
C ALA A 74 -19.86 5.73 35.22
#